data_AF-A0A7S2EDX4-F1
#
_entry.id   AF-A0A7S2EDX4-F1
#
_cell.length_a   1.000
_cell.length_b   1.000
_cell.length_c   1.000
_cell.angle_alpha   90.00
_cell.angle_beta   90.00
_cell.angle_gamma   90.00
#
_symmetry.space_group_name_H-M   'P 1'
#
loop_
_entity.id
_entity.type
_entity.pdbx_description
1 polymer ?
#
loop_
_entity_poly.entity_id
_entity_poly.type
_entity_poly.pdbx_seq_one_letter_code
_entity_poly.pdbx_strand_id
1 'polypeptide(L)'
;VSDLVRQLTEDDEHGGELVVYAWGKYSKLQSAAAPFSAISDALSQLVVELTKDKHAGHLKKLREKLCDDDSRISMTSTFPSVAPLFDSMESDPATVAASMSQVKDAFKDFMSCVCTCLECPLVWFLDDLQWSDEASLELLKDVLSNIEMDNMLFIGAY
;
A
#
# COMPACT_ATOMS: atom_id res chain seq x y z
N VAL A 1 -15.75 -4.51 6.83
CA VAL A 1 -14.65 -3.81 7.52
C VAL A 1 -14.68 -4.30 8.94
N SER A 2 -13.57 -4.87 9.44
CA SER A 2 -13.50 -5.38 10.82
C SER A 2 -13.82 -4.24 11.80
N ASP A 3 -14.60 -4.51 12.85
CA ASP A 3 -14.97 -3.51 13.87
C ASP A 3 -13.74 -2.85 14.49
N LEU A 4 -12.61 -3.55 14.50
CA LEU A 4 -11.31 -3.06 14.95
C LEU A 4 -10.82 -1.82 14.16
N VAL A 5 -10.96 -1.82 12.83
CA VAL A 5 -10.50 -0.71 12.00
C VAL A 5 -11.38 0.52 12.20
N ARG A 6 -12.69 0.31 12.39
CA ARG A 6 -13.63 1.41 12.69
C ARG A 6 -13.30 2.04 14.04
N GLN A 7 -13.08 1.23 15.08
CA GLN A 7 -12.70 1.73 16.41
C GLN A 7 -11.38 2.50 16.38
N LEU A 8 -10.35 2.00 15.68
CA LEU A 8 -9.07 2.70 15.56
C LEU A 8 -9.18 4.03 14.79
N THR A 9 -10.08 4.11 13.81
CA THR A 9 -10.29 5.36 13.05
C THR A 9 -11.16 6.37 13.83
N GLU A 10 -12.13 5.90 14.61
CA GLU A 10 -13.04 6.73 15.42
C GLU A 10 -12.33 7.38 16.62
N ASP A 11 -11.31 6.73 17.19
CA ASP A 11 -10.50 7.28 18.29
C ASP A 11 -9.58 8.43 17.82
N ASP A 12 -9.21 8.47 16.53
CA ASP A 12 -8.32 9.50 15.95
C ASP A 12 -9.02 10.87 15.75
N GLU A 13 -10.34 10.89 15.57
CA GLU A 13 -11.12 12.13 15.39
C GLU A 13 -11.12 13.05 16.63
N HIS A 14 -10.61 12.58 17.78
CA HIS A 14 -10.62 13.29 19.07
C HIS A 14 -9.30 13.98 19.44
N GLY A 15 -8.39 14.21 18.49
CA GLY A 15 -7.22 15.08 18.68
C GLY A 15 -5.90 14.35 18.98
N GLY A 16 -5.74 13.12 18.50
CA GLY A 16 -4.50 12.34 18.56
C GLY A 16 -3.51 12.67 17.43
N GLU A 17 -2.29 12.15 17.56
CA GLU A 17 -1.27 12.12 16.49
C GLU A 17 -1.87 11.56 15.19
N LEU A 18 -1.60 12.23 14.07
CA LEU A 18 -2.15 11.91 12.75
C LEU A 18 -1.79 10.48 12.30
N VAL A 19 -2.64 9.47 12.47
CA VAL A 19 -2.34 8.08 12.03
C VAL A 19 -2.89 7.82 10.62
N VAL A 20 -2.17 7.04 9.81
CA VAL A 20 -2.64 6.57 8.50
C VAL A 20 -3.07 5.11 8.60
N TYR A 21 -4.29 4.80 8.16
CA TYR A 21 -4.85 3.45 8.17
C TYR A 21 -5.04 2.93 6.74
N ALA A 22 -4.57 1.71 6.49
CA ALA A 22 -4.79 0.99 5.25
C ALA A 22 -5.25 -0.43 5.57
N TRP A 23 -6.29 -0.92 4.90
CA TRP A 23 -6.78 -2.28 5.15
C TRP A 23 -7.27 -2.99 3.91
N GLY A 24 -7.15 -4.31 3.93
CA GLY A 24 -7.59 -5.21 2.88
C GLY A 24 -8.19 -6.49 3.46
N LYS A 25 -8.98 -7.19 2.65
CA LYS A 25 -9.57 -8.47 3.04
C LYS A 25 -9.40 -9.49 1.92
N TYR A 26 -8.83 -10.64 2.25
CA TYR A 26 -8.81 -11.75 1.32
C TYR A 26 -10.18 -12.43 1.29
N SER A 27 -10.54 -13.01 0.14
CA SER A 27 -11.71 -13.86 0.05
C SER A 27 -11.44 -15.03 -0.87
N LYS A 28 -11.92 -16.21 -0.49
CA LYS A 28 -11.73 -17.46 -1.24
C LYS A 28 -12.07 -17.36 -2.73
N LEU A 29 -13.04 -16.52 -3.09
CA LEU A 29 -13.46 -16.32 -4.48
C LEU A 29 -12.57 -15.32 -5.22
N GLN A 30 -12.12 -14.24 -4.58
CA GLN A 30 -11.34 -13.19 -5.23
C GLN A 30 -9.86 -13.56 -5.37
N SER A 31 -9.27 -14.22 -4.38
CA SER A 31 -7.86 -14.63 -4.42
C SER A 31 -7.58 -15.70 -5.49
N ALA A 32 -8.62 -16.42 -5.92
CA ALA A 32 -8.56 -17.32 -7.07
C ALA A 32 -8.72 -16.59 -8.42
N ALA A 33 -9.29 -15.38 -8.43
CA ALA A 33 -9.63 -14.63 -9.64
C ALA A 33 -8.60 -13.54 -9.99
N ALA A 34 -7.97 -12.92 -8.99
CA ALA A 34 -6.94 -11.91 -9.17
C ALA A 34 -5.89 -12.01 -8.05
N PRO A 35 -4.58 -11.98 -8.37
CA PRO A 35 -3.53 -11.95 -7.37
C PRO A 35 -3.58 -10.64 -6.57
N PHE A 36 -3.08 -10.66 -5.34
CA PHE A 36 -2.92 -9.45 -4.51
C PHE A 36 -4.22 -8.75 -4.12
N SER A 37 -5.34 -9.45 -4.04
CA SER A 37 -6.66 -8.82 -3.85
C SER A 37 -6.71 -7.90 -2.61
N ALA A 38 -6.29 -8.40 -1.44
CA ALA A 38 -6.30 -7.61 -0.21
C ALA A 38 -5.23 -6.51 -0.20
N ILE A 39 -4.07 -6.75 -0.81
CA ILE A 39 -3.00 -5.74 -0.92
C ILE A 39 -3.49 -4.58 -1.81
N SER A 40 -4.16 -4.89 -2.91
CA SER A 40 -4.78 -3.91 -3.81
C SER A 40 -5.84 -3.07 -3.10
N ASP A 41 -6.67 -3.70 -2.28
CA ASP A 41 -7.67 -3.01 -1.45
C ASP A 41 -6.98 -2.04 -0.47
N ALA A 42 -5.95 -2.52 0.24
CA ALA A 42 -5.24 -1.71 1.21
C ALA A 42 -4.47 -0.55 0.57
N LEU A 43 -3.82 -0.77 -0.57
CA LEU A 43 -3.18 0.29 -1.35
C LEU A 43 -4.20 1.34 -1.80
N SER A 44 -5.39 0.91 -2.24
CA SER A 44 -6.45 1.84 -2.65
C SER A 44 -6.88 2.74 -1.49
N GLN A 45 -7.04 2.18 -0.29
CA GLN A 45 -7.33 2.98 0.91
C GLN A 45 -6.19 3.93 1.28
N LEU A 46 -4.95 3.43 1.22
CA LEU A 46 -3.76 4.23 1.50
C LEU A 46 -3.69 5.46 0.57
N VAL A 47 -3.92 5.27 -0.73
CA VAL A 47 -3.91 6.36 -1.72
C VAL A 47 -4.98 7.39 -1.40
N VAL A 48 -6.21 6.94 -1.10
CA VAL A 48 -7.31 7.83 -0.72
C VAL A 48 -6.95 8.63 0.53
N GLU A 49 -6.36 7.99 1.54
CA GLU A 49 -5.96 8.66 2.78
C GLU A 49 -4.86 9.71 2.52
N LEU A 50 -3.80 9.33 1.80
CA LEU A 50 -2.67 10.21 1.48
C LEU A 50 -3.06 11.42 0.62
N THR A 51 -4.13 11.30 -0.17
CA THR A 51 -4.62 12.38 -1.04
C THR A 51 -5.51 13.38 -0.28
N LYS A 52 -5.87 13.13 0.98
CA LYS A 52 -6.60 14.10 1.81
C LYS A 52 -5.72 15.30 2.15
N ASP A 53 -6.34 16.49 2.27
CA ASP A 53 -5.63 17.76 2.54
C ASP A 53 -4.75 17.70 3.80
N LYS A 54 -5.16 16.95 4.82
CA LYS A 54 -4.39 16.77 6.07
C LYS A 54 -3.01 16.13 5.86
N HIS A 55 -2.79 15.44 4.74
CA HIS A 55 -1.53 14.76 4.41
C HIS A 55 -0.77 15.41 3.24
N ALA A 56 -1.18 16.61 2.77
CA ALA A 56 -0.57 17.25 1.60
C ALA A 56 0.96 17.42 1.70
N GLY A 57 1.48 17.67 2.92
CA GLY A 57 2.93 17.75 3.17
C GLY A 57 3.66 16.41 2.99
N HIS A 58 3.06 15.30 3.45
CA HIS A 58 3.60 13.96 3.27
C HIS A 58 3.52 13.52 1.81
N LEU A 59 2.40 13.80 1.15
CA LEU A 59 2.22 13.49 -0.28
C LEU A 59 3.28 14.18 -1.15
N LYS A 60 3.61 15.44 -0.84
CA LYS A 60 4.66 16.16 -1.55
C LYS A 60 6.04 15.49 -1.38
N LYS A 61 6.41 15.15 -0.14
CA LYS A 61 7.68 14.43 0.15
C LYS A 61 7.72 13.08 -0.55
N LEU A 62 6.60 12.36 -0.52
CA LEU A 62 6.43 11.09 -1.21
C LEU A 62 6.69 11.29 -2.70
N ARG A 63 6.08 12.29 -3.35
CA ARG A 63 6.28 12.59 -4.78
C ARG A 63 7.72 12.94 -5.15
N GLU A 64 8.44 13.63 -4.26
CA GLU A 64 9.84 13.96 -4.47
C GLU A 64 10.78 12.74 -4.35
N LYS A 65 10.40 11.74 -3.53
CA LYS A 65 11.17 10.50 -3.30
C LYS A 65 10.60 9.27 -4.01
N LEU A 66 9.48 9.43 -4.73
CA LEU A 66 8.76 8.33 -5.36
C LEU A 66 9.62 7.70 -6.43
N CYS A 67 9.53 6.37 -6.52
CA CYS A 67 10.40 5.45 -7.26
C CYS A 67 10.76 5.92 -8.68
N ASP A 68 11.82 5.35 -9.25
CA ASP A 68 12.17 5.53 -10.66
C ASP A 68 11.00 5.17 -11.61
N ASP A 69 11.08 5.64 -12.86
CA ASP A 69 9.99 5.49 -13.82
C ASP A 69 9.60 4.01 -14.08
N ASP A 70 10.55 3.07 -14.05
CA ASP A 70 10.27 1.64 -14.27
C ASP A 70 9.47 1.05 -13.10
N SER A 71 9.81 1.44 -11.87
CA SER A 71 9.07 1.06 -10.66
C SER A 71 7.66 1.65 -10.66
N ARG A 72 7.50 2.90 -11.10
CA ARG A 72 6.18 3.55 -11.22
C ARG A 72 5.27 2.84 -12.22
N ILE A 73 5.82 2.46 -13.38
CA ILE A 73 5.10 1.70 -14.41
C ILE A 73 4.72 0.32 -13.87
N SER A 74 5.66 -0.39 -13.22
CA SER A 74 5.42 -1.72 -12.65
C SER A 74 4.32 -1.72 -11.59
N MET A 75 4.35 -0.72 -10.70
CA MET A 75 3.33 -0.50 -9.69
C MET A 75 1.98 -0.16 -10.30
N THR A 76 1.92 0.74 -11.29
CA THR A 76 0.64 1.17 -11.88
C THR A 76 0.01 0.09 -12.77
N SER A 77 0.83 -0.73 -13.43
CA SER A 77 0.39 -1.88 -14.22
C SER A 77 -0.26 -2.96 -13.35
N THR A 78 0.28 -3.18 -12.15
CA THR A 78 -0.21 -4.22 -11.20
C THR A 78 -1.30 -3.70 -10.27
N PHE A 79 -1.15 -2.47 -9.78
CA PHE A 79 -2.02 -1.81 -8.80
C PHE A 79 -2.49 -0.46 -9.36
N PRO A 80 -3.49 -0.44 -10.26
CA PRO A 80 -3.93 0.81 -10.91
C PRO A 80 -4.38 1.89 -9.92
N SER A 81 -4.77 1.51 -8.70
CA SER A 81 -5.19 2.43 -7.65
C SER A 81 -4.08 3.35 -7.15
N VAL A 82 -2.79 3.03 -7.37
CA VAL A 82 -1.68 3.90 -6.97
C VAL A 82 -1.37 5.01 -7.97
N ALA A 83 -1.97 4.98 -9.16
CA ALA A 83 -1.78 6.00 -10.20
C ALA A 83 -1.91 7.45 -9.70
N PRO A 84 -2.88 7.82 -8.83
CA PRO A 84 -3.03 9.21 -8.36
C PRO A 84 -1.85 9.75 -7.53
N LEU A 85 -0.98 8.86 -7.01
CA LEU A 85 0.20 9.27 -6.25
C LEU A 85 1.33 9.77 -7.15
N PHE A 86 1.42 9.24 -8.36
CA PHE A 86 2.41 9.64 -9.36
C PHE A 86 1.80 10.75 -10.23
N ASP A 87 2.30 11.98 -10.13
CA ASP A 87 1.87 13.05 -11.04
C ASP A 87 2.09 12.61 -12.51
N SER A 88 1.14 12.97 -13.39
CA SER A 88 1.13 12.78 -14.86
C SER A 88 2.33 12.01 -15.43
N MET A 89 2.21 10.68 -15.53
CA MET A 89 3.18 9.89 -16.29
C MET A 89 3.08 10.29 -17.77
N GLU A 90 4.20 10.67 -18.39
CA GLU A 90 4.25 10.95 -19.83
C GLU A 90 4.12 9.66 -20.68
N SER A 91 4.35 8.51 -20.06
CA SER A 91 4.30 7.19 -20.67
C SER A 91 3.05 6.40 -20.25
N ASP A 92 2.42 5.75 -21.23
CA ASP A 92 1.27 4.88 -20.99
C ASP A 92 1.73 3.59 -20.28
N PRO A 93 1.29 3.31 -19.03
CA PRO A 93 1.71 2.13 -18.27
C PRO A 93 1.28 0.80 -18.92
N ALA A 94 0.47 0.84 -19.99
CA ALA A 94 0.01 -0.34 -20.72
C ALA A 94 1.08 -1.01 -21.61
N THR A 95 2.27 -0.43 -21.76
CA THR A 95 3.16 -0.84 -22.88
C THR A 95 3.98 -2.11 -22.61
N VAL A 96 4.22 -2.50 -21.35
CA VAL A 96 4.93 -3.76 -20.99
C VAL A 96 4.43 -4.30 -19.66
N ALA A 97 3.99 -5.56 -19.61
CA ALA A 97 3.67 -6.22 -18.35
C ALA A 97 4.95 -6.42 -17.53
N ALA A 98 4.99 -5.87 -16.31
CA ALA A 98 6.12 -6.02 -15.41
C ALA A 98 6.28 -7.49 -14.98
N SER A 99 7.53 -7.93 -14.87
CA SER A 99 7.82 -9.23 -14.26
C SER A 99 7.53 -9.23 -12.77
N MET A 100 7.27 -10.40 -12.18
CA MET A 100 7.06 -10.53 -10.74
C MET A 100 8.21 -10.00 -9.89
N SER A 101 9.46 -10.07 -10.36
CA SER A 101 10.60 -9.48 -9.66
C SER A 101 10.50 -7.96 -9.64
N GLN A 102 10.20 -7.34 -10.79
CA GLN A 102 10.05 -5.89 -10.89
C GLN A 102 8.88 -5.39 -10.03
N VAL A 103 7.77 -6.13 -9.97
CA VAL A 103 6.65 -5.80 -9.08
C VAL A 103 7.07 -5.87 -7.61
N LYS A 104 7.83 -6.89 -7.20
CA LYS A 104 8.33 -7.03 -5.83
C LYS A 104 9.25 -5.89 -5.43
N ASP A 105 10.25 -5.60 -6.26
CA ASP A 105 11.21 -4.53 -6.01
C ASP A 105 10.50 -3.17 -5.95
N ALA A 106 9.64 -2.89 -6.93
CA ALA A 106 8.87 -1.65 -6.97
C ALA A 106 7.91 -1.49 -5.78
N PHE A 107 7.26 -2.58 -5.34
CA PHE A 107 6.38 -2.56 -4.17
C PHE A 107 7.17 -2.33 -2.88
N LYS A 108 8.32 -2.97 -2.73
CA LYS A 108 9.21 -2.78 -1.58
C LYS A 108 9.72 -1.33 -1.50
N ASP A 109 10.18 -0.78 -2.62
CA ASP A 109 10.66 0.61 -2.69
C ASP A 109 9.54 1.60 -2.42
N PHE A 110 8.34 1.34 -2.96
CA PHE A 110 7.15 2.13 -2.68
C PHE A 110 6.82 2.13 -1.18
N MET A 111 6.72 0.96 -0.55
CA MET A 111 6.39 0.85 0.88
C MET A 111 7.48 1.48 1.76
N SER A 112 8.76 1.31 1.42
CA SER A 112 9.88 1.97 2.12
C SER A 112 9.78 3.49 2.02
N CYS A 113 9.48 4.00 0.82
CA CYS A 113 9.29 5.43 0.57
C CYS A 113 8.09 5.98 1.37
N VAL A 114 6.97 5.27 1.40
CA VAL A 114 5.80 5.62 2.22
C VAL A 114 6.19 5.69 3.70
N CYS A 115 6.81 4.65 4.26
CA CYS A 115 7.18 4.62 5.67
C CYS A 115 8.20 5.71 6.05
N THR A 116 9.12 6.04 5.14
CA THR A 116 10.13 7.07 5.35
C THR A 116 9.57 8.49 5.21
N CYS A 117 8.59 8.70 4.33
CA CYS A 117 8.02 10.02 4.05
C CYS A 117 6.87 10.38 4.99
N LEU A 118 6.16 9.38 5.50
CA LEU A 118 5.17 9.55 6.54
C LEU A 118 5.89 9.89 7.85
N GLU A 119 5.66 11.10 8.38
CA GLU A 119 6.12 11.49 9.72
C GLU A 119 5.17 10.97 10.81
N CYS A 120 4.35 9.98 10.47
CA CYS A 120 3.35 9.39 11.30
C CYS A 120 3.22 7.88 11.06
N PRO A 121 2.73 7.10 12.04
CA PRO A 121 2.62 5.66 11.88
C PRO A 121 1.60 5.26 10.81
N LEU A 122 1.97 4.27 10.00
CA LEU A 122 1.09 3.54 9.09
C LEU A 122 0.61 2.25 9.76
N VAL A 123 -0.69 2.10 9.94
CA VAL A 123 -1.32 0.84 10.37
C VAL A 123 -1.84 0.10 9.14
N TRP A 124 -1.24 -1.04 8.83
CA TRP A 124 -1.59 -1.88 7.69
C TRP A 124 -2.25 -3.18 8.14
N PHE A 125 -3.55 -3.32 7.87
CA PHE A 125 -4.38 -4.43 8.34
C PHE A 125 -4.83 -5.34 7.19
N LEU A 126 -4.50 -6.62 7.24
CA LEU A 126 -4.99 -7.62 6.27
C LEU A 126 -5.80 -8.70 6.98
N ASP A 127 -7.07 -8.82 6.58
CA ASP A 127 -8.02 -9.81 7.09
C ASP A 127 -7.99 -11.09 6.25
N ASP A 128 -8.40 -12.20 6.86
CA ASP A 128 -8.61 -13.48 6.19
C ASP A 128 -7.35 -14.03 5.48
N LEU A 129 -6.17 -13.85 6.08
CA LEU A 129 -4.86 -14.26 5.52
C LEU A 129 -4.81 -15.73 5.08
N GLN A 130 -5.63 -16.60 5.65
CA GLN A 130 -5.80 -17.99 5.20
C GLN A 130 -6.16 -18.16 3.72
N TRP A 131 -6.74 -17.12 3.11
CA TRP A 131 -7.14 -17.10 1.71
C TRP A 131 -6.15 -16.39 0.80
N SER A 132 -4.99 -15.94 1.31
CA SER A 132 -3.99 -15.26 0.50
C SER A 132 -3.42 -16.15 -0.61
N ASP A 133 -3.16 -15.56 -1.77
CA ASP A 133 -2.38 -16.21 -2.83
C ASP A 133 -0.86 -16.22 -2.50
N GLU A 134 -0.11 -17.14 -3.13
CA GLU A 134 1.33 -17.29 -2.89
C GLU A 134 2.11 -16.01 -3.22
N ALA A 135 1.75 -15.31 -4.31
CA ALA A 135 2.44 -14.11 -4.72
C ALA A 135 2.28 -12.98 -3.69
N SER A 136 1.09 -12.85 -3.09
CA SER A 136 0.84 -11.95 -1.96
C SER A 136 1.75 -12.25 -0.76
N LEU A 137 1.88 -13.52 -0.38
CA LEU A 137 2.71 -13.92 0.75
C LEU A 137 4.19 -13.60 0.50
N GLU A 138 4.66 -13.80 -0.73
CA GLU A 138 6.01 -13.42 -1.11
C GLU A 138 6.24 -11.90 -1.00
N LEU A 139 5.31 -11.07 -1.49
CA LEU A 139 5.38 -9.61 -1.32
C LEU A 139 5.41 -9.20 0.15
N LEU A 140 4.52 -9.78 0.96
CA LEU A 140 4.46 -9.50 2.40
C LEU A 140 5.76 -9.88 3.10
N LYS A 141 6.34 -11.03 2.74
CA LYS A 141 7.62 -11.46 3.30
C LYS A 141 8.73 -10.48 2.97
N ASP A 142 8.80 -10.01 1.73
CA ASP A 142 9.85 -9.06 1.29
C ASP A 142 9.72 -7.70 1.98
N VAL A 143 8.49 -7.22 2.18
CA VAL A 143 8.20 -5.98 2.90
C VAL A 143 8.47 -6.11 4.40
N LEU A 144 7.90 -7.12 5.06
CA LEU A 144 8.02 -7.30 6.51
C LEU A 144 9.42 -7.70 6.98
N SER A 145 10.26 -8.21 6.08
CA SER A 145 11.67 -8.50 6.38
C SER A 145 12.59 -7.29 6.19
N ASN A 146 12.09 -6.17 5.67
CA ASN A 146 12.89 -4.97 5.43
C ASN A 146 13.02 -4.13 6.71
N ILE A 147 14.25 -3.92 7.15
CA ILE A 147 14.57 -3.17 8.37
C ILE A 147 14.33 -1.66 8.23
N GLU A 148 14.17 -1.14 7.02
CA GLU A 148 13.93 0.30 6.76
C GLU A 148 12.48 0.72 6.99
N MET A 149 11.60 -0.20 7.41
CA MET A 149 10.16 0.05 7.59
C MET A 149 9.80 0.37 9.05
N ASP A 150 10.49 1.35 9.63
CA ASP A 150 10.40 1.68 11.07
C ASP A 150 9.07 2.32 11.51
N ASN A 151 8.27 2.83 10.57
CA ASN A 151 7.01 3.56 10.83
C ASN A 151 5.74 2.78 10.43
N MET A 152 5.80 1.45 10.39
CA MET A 152 4.67 0.60 10.00
C MET A 152 4.31 -0.43 11.07
N LEU A 153 3.03 -0.47 11.44
CA LEU A 153 2.43 -1.56 12.20
C LEU A 153 1.64 -2.46 11.25
N PHE A 154 2.10 -3.69 11.05
CA PHE A 154 1.36 -4.71 10.31
C PHE A 154 0.50 -5.56 11.24
N ILE A 155 -0.77 -5.76 10.87
CA ILE A 155 -1.71 -6.61 11.59
C ILE A 155 -2.33 -7.59 10.59
N GLY A 156 -2.10 -8.88 10.82
CA GLY A 156 -2.69 -9.97 10.05
C GLY A 156 -3.71 -10.75 10.88
N ALA A 157 -4.92 -10.95 10.35
CA ALA A 157 -5.93 -11.82 10.94
C ALA A 157 -6.12 -13.10 10.11
N TYR A 158 -6.33 -14.23 10.80
CA TYR A 158 -6.51 -15.57 10.24
C TYR A 158 -7.74 -16.22 10.87
#